data_AF-A0A2V9ANY8-F1
#
_entry.id   AF-A0A2V9ANY8-F1
#
_cell.length_a   1.000
_cell.length_b   1.000
_cell.length_c   1.000
_cell.angle_alpha   90.00
_cell.angle_beta   90.00
_cell.angle_gamma   90.00
#
_symmetry.space_group_name_H-M   'P 1'
#
loop_
_entity.id
_entity.type
_entity.pdbx_description
1 polymer ?
#
loop_
_entity_poly.entity_id
_entity_poly.type
_entity_poly.pdbx_seq_one_letter_code
_entity_poly.pdbx_strand_id
1 'polypeptide(L)' 'MIGILLQDEKFPGVHIAFGDPYGSQTHADWKSKTHVDVLTRNCDVWIDSDQIISKGHYQMHYLGLA' A
#
# COMPACT_ATOMS: atom_id res chain seq x y z
N MET A 1 7.21 -7.92 9.74
CA MET A 1 7.11 -8.80 8.56
C MET A 1 7.61 -10.18 8.94
N ILE A 2 6.97 -11.23 8.42
CA ILE A 2 7.26 -12.64 8.72
C ILE A 2 7.80 -13.41 7.52
N GLY A 3 7.98 -12.75 6.36
CA GLY A 3 8.48 -13.38 5.14
C GLY A 3 7.40 -14.12 4.36
N ILE A 4 6.12 -13.80 4.61
CA ILE A 4 4.98 -14.35 3.88
C ILE A 4 4.29 -13.16 3.22
N LEU A 5 4.51 -12.98 1.91
CA LEU A 5 4.08 -11.79 1.18
C LEU A 5 2.59 -11.48 1.38
N LEU A 6 1.74 -12.48 1.25
CA LEU A 6 0.27 -12.36 1.42
C LEU A 6 -0.15 -11.87 2.82
N GLN A 7 0.68 -12.05 3.85
CA GLN A 7 0.40 -11.53 5.19
C GLN A 7 1.11 -10.21 5.43
N ASP A 8 2.33 -10.07 4.90
CA ASP A 8 3.13 -8.87 5.06
C ASP A 8 2.54 -7.67 4.31
N GLU A 9 1.82 -7.88 3.20
CA GLU A 9 1.12 -6.81 2.47
C GLU A 9 -0.03 -6.18 3.25
N LYS A 10 -0.58 -6.89 4.25
CA LYS A 10 -1.68 -6.41 5.08
C LYS A 10 -1.20 -5.59 6.28
N PHE A 11 0.12 -5.58 6.53
CA PHE A 11 0.69 -4.84 7.64
C PHE A 11 0.47 -3.33 7.43
N PRO A 12 0.24 -2.54 8.51
CA PRO A 12 0.12 -1.09 8.41
C PRO A 12 1.23 -0.45 7.55
N GLY A 13 0.83 0.22 6.47
CA GLY A 13 1.75 0.75 5.46
C GLY A 13 1.08 0.78 4.08
N VAL A 14 1.91 0.91 3.04
CA VAL A 14 1.47 0.86 1.64
C VAL A 14 2.21 -0.26 0.91
N HIS A 15 1.45 -1.04 0.15
CA HIS A 15 1.94 -1.93 -0.89
C HIS A 15 1.83 -1.16 -2.23
N ILE A 16 2.92 -1.10 -2.99
CA ILE A 16 2.95 -0.64 -4.39
C ILE A 16 3.36 -1.80 -5.29
N ALA A 17 2.67 -2.02 -6.41
CA ALA A 17 3.01 -3.07 -7.37
C ALA A 17 3.65 -2.51 -8.65
N PHE A 18 4.64 -3.22 -9.18
CA PHE A 18 5.14 -3.04 -10.54
C PHE A 18 4.62 -4.14 -11.46
N GLY A 19 4.35 -3.80 -12.71
CA GLY A 19 3.94 -4.78 -13.72
C GLY A 19 2.43 -4.83 -13.89
N ASP A 20 1.82 -6.02 -13.91
CA ASP A 20 0.44 -6.17 -14.38
C ASP A 20 -0.53 -5.31 -13.55
N PRO A 21 -1.31 -4.42 -14.17
CA PRO A 21 -2.06 -3.42 -13.43
C PRO A 21 -3.42 -3.94 -12.96
N TYR A 22 -3.76 -5.21 -13.16
CA TYR A 22 -5.13 -5.72 -12.98
C TYR A 22 -6.14 -4.87 -13.77
N GLY A 23 -6.03 -4.88 -15.10
CA GLY A 23 -6.80 -3.98 -15.98
C GLY A 23 -8.33 -4.02 -15.79
N SER A 24 -8.90 -5.12 -15.31
CA SER A 24 -10.33 -5.20 -14.95
C SER A 24 -10.74 -4.35 -13.75
N GLN A 25 -9.79 -3.96 -12.89
CA GLN A 25 -9.99 -3.16 -11.69
C GLN A 25 -9.49 -1.72 -11.87
N THR A 26 -8.41 -1.54 -12.62
CA THR A 26 -7.77 -0.23 -12.80
C THR A 26 -8.13 0.46 -14.11
N HIS A 27 -8.80 -0.23 -15.04
CA HIS A 27 -9.11 0.24 -16.39
C HIS A 27 -7.88 0.54 -17.27
N ALA A 28 -6.71 0.05 -16.87
CA ALA A 28 -5.51 0.14 -17.69
C ALA A 28 -5.68 -0.65 -19.01
N ASP A 29 -5.21 -0.08 -20.11
CA ASP A 29 -5.28 -0.64 -21.47
C ASP A 29 -4.04 -1.48 -21.84
N TRP A 30 -3.11 -1.65 -20.91
CA TRP A 30 -1.87 -2.39 -21.07
C TRP A 30 -1.79 -3.58 -20.11
N LYS A 31 -0.88 -4.50 -20.42
CA LYS A 31 -0.66 -5.74 -19.66
C LYS A 31 0.82 -6.00 -19.46
N SER A 32 1.15 -6.72 -18.39
CA SER A 32 2.51 -7.23 -18.14
C SER A 32 2.44 -8.71 -17.77
N LYS A 33 3.50 -9.46 -18.04
CA LYS A 33 3.57 -10.88 -17.64
C LYS A 33 3.82 -11.05 -16.14
N THR A 34 4.38 -10.03 -15.50
CA THR A 34 4.85 -10.07 -14.12
C THR A 34 4.09 -9.04 -13.30
N HIS A 35 3.82 -9.37 -12.04
CA HIS A 35 3.33 -8.48 -10.99
C HIS A 35 4.27 -8.62 -9.79
N VAL A 36 4.86 -7.53 -9.32
CA VAL A 36 5.84 -7.54 -8.22
C VAL A 36 5.38 -6.58 -7.14
N ASP A 37 4.95 -7.14 -6.02
CA ASP A 37 4.52 -6.38 -4.85
C ASP A 37 5.75 -5.85 -4.08
N VAL A 38 5.71 -4.56 -3.74
CA VAL A 38 6.74 -3.89 -2.95
C VAL A 38 6.11 -3.34 -1.69
N LEU A 39 6.65 -3.77 -0.55
CA LEU A 39 6.16 -3.40 0.76
C LEU A 39 7.01 -2.26 1.33
N THR A 40 6.35 -1.17 1.69
CA THR A 40 7.02 -0.06 2.40
C THR A 40 7.21 -0.40 3.88
N ARG A 41 8.27 0.16 4.48
CA ARG A 41 8.52 0.10 5.93
C ARG A 41 8.79 1.50 6.44
N ASN A 42 8.26 1.83 7.62
CA ASN A 42 8.50 3.11 8.30
C ASN A 42 8.26 4.33 7.39
N CYS A 43 7.31 4.24 6.46
CA CYS A 43 6.98 5.30 5.52
C CYS A 43 6.05 6.33 6.16
N ASP A 44 6.11 7.53 5.62
CA ASP A 44 5.05 8.52 5.78
C ASP A 44 4.16 8.47 4.53
N VAL A 45 2.85 8.52 4.72
CA VAL A 45 1.87 8.46 3.64
C VAL A 45 0.93 9.65 3.79
N TRP A 46 0.82 10.41 2.72
CA TRP A 46 -0.10 11.52 2.57
C TRP A 46 -1.13 11.17 1.49
N ILE A 47 -2.38 11.50 1.75
CA ILE A 47 -3.43 11.56 0.74
C ILE A 47 -3.83 13.04 0.66
N ASP A 48 -3.67 13.63 -0.52
CA ASP A 48 -3.79 15.06 -0.73
C ASP A 48 -2.89 15.86 0.25
N SER A 49 -3.48 16.61 1.18
CA SER A 49 -2.76 17.37 2.21
C SER A 49 -2.73 16.68 3.58
N ASP A 50 -3.39 15.53 3.72
CA ASP A 50 -3.62 14.85 4.99
C ASP A 50 -2.61 13.71 5.17
N GLN A 51 -1.79 13.79 6.22
CA GLN A 51 -0.88 12.70 6.58
C GLN A 51 -1.65 11.60 7.29
N ILE A 52 -1.86 10.46 6.64
CA ILE A 52 -2.64 9.33 7.18
C ILE A 52 -1.78 8.27 7.87
N ILE A 53 -0.50 8.16 7.48
CA ILE A 53 0.48 7.29 8.13
C ILE A 53 1.72 8.14 8.41
N SER A 54 2.24 8.09 9.64
CA SER A 54 3.55 8.64 9.96
C SER A 54 4.47 7.60 10.57
N LYS A 55 5.70 7.52 10.05
CA LYS A 55 6.74 6.56 10.48
C LYS A 55 6.26 5.11 10.53
N GLY A 56 5.33 4.73 9.64
CA GLY A 56 4.71 3.40 9.59
C GLY A 56 3.55 3.17 10.55
N HIS A 57 3.00 4.21 11.18
CA HIS A 57 1.84 4.13 12.07
C HIS A 57 0.66 4.94 11.54
N TYR A 58 -0.54 4.35 11.56
CA TYR A 58 -1.77 5.07 11.23
C TYR A 58 -1.99 6.23 12.20
N GLN A 59 -2.42 7.35 11.66
CA GLN A 59 -2.88 8.49 12.44
C GLN A 59 -4.30 8.19 12.98
N MET A 60 -4.39 7.86 14.26
CA MET A 60 -5.60 7.29 14.90
C MET A 60 -6.83 8.22 14.87
N HIS A 61 -6.63 9.53 14.75
CA HIS A 61 -7.73 10.49 14.70
C HIS A 61 -8.61 10.30 13.46
N TYR A 62 -8.06 9.84 12.33
CA TYR A 62 -8.85 9.48 11.14
C TYR A 62 -9.72 8.22 11.35
N LEU A 63 -9.44 7.42 12.38
CA LEU A 63 -10.20 6.22 12.72
C LEU A 63 -11.24 6.48 13.83
N GLY A 64 -11.33 7.71 14.34
CA GLY A 64 -12.22 8.05 15.47
C GLY A 64 -11.80 7.42 16.80
N LEU A 65 -10.52 7.07 16.95
CA LEU A 65 -9.96 6.35 18.09
C LEU A 65 -9.02 7.24 18.94
N ALA A 66 -9.25 8.56 18.95
CA ALA A 66 -8.47 9.55 19.69
C ALA A 66 -9.05 9.85 21.07
#